data_AF-A0A432RB07-F1
#
_entry.id   AF-A0A432RB07-F1
#
_cell.length_a   1.000
_cell.length_b   1.000
_cell.length_c   1.000
_cell.angle_alpha   90.00
_cell.angle_beta   90.00
_cell.angle_gamma   90.00
#
_symmetry.space_group_name_H-M   'P 1'
#
loop_
_entity.id
_entity.type
_entity.pdbx_description
1 polymer ?
#
loop_
_entity_poly.entity_id
_entity_poly.type
_entity_poly.pdbx_seq_one_letter_code
_entity_poly.pdbx_strand_id
1 'polypeptide(L)'
;MTTPLVQRDSILYLHLNQDAYHVNITRLKCLLKCVLSLNEEEAQVLSFLIVQGRGLIAKDIASSLNRNPEVVRRALRSLYSRKLVSRKPYPLRRGGRAYMYEVPRPLIRMLMSICMKMDELMKTVSRLPHEL
;
A
#
# COMPACT_ATOMS: atom_id res chain seq x y z
N MET A 1 13.31 27.79 -9.80
CA MET A 1 12.94 26.62 -8.99
C MET A 1 11.46 26.71 -8.66
N THR A 2 10.63 25.90 -9.31
CA THR A 2 9.28 25.40 -8.93
C THR A 2 8.53 25.07 -10.22
N THR A 3 8.66 23.82 -10.68
CA THR A 3 7.72 23.24 -11.64
C THR A 3 6.61 22.54 -10.86
N PRO A 4 5.35 22.62 -11.31
CA PRO A 4 4.21 22.04 -10.61
C PRO A 4 4.28 20.52 -10.75
N LEU A 5 4.09 19.79 -9.65
CA LEU A 5 3.84 18.35 -9.68
C LEU A 5 2.48 18.12 -10.36
N VAL A 6 2.52 17.94 -11.67
CA VAL A 6 1.37 17.49 -12.46
C VAL A 6 1.09 16.05 -12.06
N GLN A 7 0.11 15.91 -11.18
CA GLN A 7 -0.56 14.67 -10.85
C GLN A 7 -1.42 14.27 -12.06
N ARG A 8 -0.80 13.67 -13.07
CA ARG A 8 -1.49 12.93 -14.13
C ARG A 8 -0.84 11.56 -14.24
N ASP A 9 -1.69 10.56 -14.07
CA ASP A 9 -1.45 9.12 -14.06
C ASP A 9 -0.74 8.55 -12.82
N SER A 10 -1.52 7.79 -12.06
CA SER A 10 -1.21 7.19 -10.76
C SER A 10 -0.20 6.04 -10.89
N ILE A 11 1.05 6.36 -11.24
CA ILE A 11 2.12 5.41 -11.47
C ILE A 11 3.14 5.55 -10.34
N LEU A 12 3.37 4.46 -9.60
CA LEU A 12 4.46 4.39 -8.61
C LEU A 12 5.32 3.16 -8.88
N TYR A 13 6.63 3.39 -8.86
CA TYR A 13 7.66 2.36 -8.98
C TYR A 13 7.87 1.70 -7.62
N LEU A 14 7.45 0.45 -7.48
CA LEU A 14 7.87 -0.38 -6.35
C LEU A 14 9.22 -1.01 -6.70
N HIS A 15 10.30 -0.55 -6.07
CA HIS A 15 11.61 -1.20 -6.17
C HIS A 15 11.71 -2.31 -5.12
N LEU A 16 11.57 -3.55 -5.56
CA LEU A 16 11.89 -4.72 -4.76
C LEU A 16 12.93 -5.53 -5.53
N ASN A 17 14.18 -5.53 -5.05
CA ASN A 17 15.30 -6.30 -5.60
C ASN A 17 15.51 -6.13 -7.12
N GLN A 18 16.05 -4.98 -7.55
CA GLN A 18 16.43 -4.69 -8.94
C GLN A 18 15.30 -4.68 -10.01
N ASP A 19 14.08 -5.10 -9.65
CA ASP A 19 12.92 -5.05 -10.54
C ASP A 19 11.97 -3.90 -10.17
N ALA A 20 11.64 -3.08 -11.16
CA ALA A 20 10.71 -1.96 -11.03
C ALA A 20 9.29 -2.42 -11.36
N TYR A 21 8.46 -2.63 -10.34
CA TYR A 21 7.08 -3.07 -10.53
C TYR A 21 6.15 -1.87 -10.72
N HIS A 22 5.41 -1.88 -11.84
CA HIS A 22 4.45 -0.86 -12.23
C HIS A 22 3.09 -1.19 -11.60
N VAL A 23 2.74 -0.55 -10.49
CA VAL A 23 1.45 -0.82 -9.82
C VAL A 23 0.62 0.45 -9.78
N ASN A 24 -0.53 0.42 -10.47
CA ASN A 24 -1.52 1.48 -10.36
C ASN A 24 -2.13 1.45 -8.96
N ILE A 25 -1.91 2.51 -8.18
CA ILE A 25 -2.32 2.60 -6.77
C ILE A 25 -3.82 2.40 -6.61
N THR A 26 -4.63 2.93 -7.54
CA THR A 26 -6.09 2.81 -7.50
C THR A 26 -6.51 1.35 -7.66
N ARG A 27 -5.88 0.62 -8.61
CA ARG A 27 -6.12 -0.81 -8.77
C ARG A 27 -5.65 -1.61 -7.55
N LEU A 28 -4.49 -1.27 -6.99
CA LEU A 28 -4.00 -1.90 -5.76
C LEU A 28 -4.99 -1.71 -4.61
N LYS A 29 -5.51 -0.50 -4.41
CA LYS A 29 -6.54 -0.24 -3.39
C LYS A 29 -7.79 -1.08 -3.63
N CYS A 30 -8.31 -1.12 -4.85
CA CYS A 30 -9.46 -1.96 -5.18
C CYS A 30 -9.17 -3.44 -4.88
N LEU A 31 -7.99 -3.94 -5.24
CA LEU A 31 -7.58 -5.30 -4.94
C LEU A 31 -7.50 -5.58 -3.45
N LEU A 32 -6.89 -4.68 -2.68
CA LEU A 32 -6.81 -4.81 -1.23
C LEU A 32 -8.21 -4.81 -0.59
N LYS A 33 -9.14 -4.00 -1.10
CA LYS A 33 -10.54 -4.02 -0.65
C LYS A 33 -11.23 -5.34 -0.98
N CYS A 34 -11.07 -5.84 -2.20
CA CYS A 34 -11.75 -7.06 -2.65
C CYS A 34 -11.15 -8.34 -2.05
N VAL A 35 -9.82 -8.49 -2.10
CA VAL A 35 -9.12 -9.72 -1.71
C VAL A 35 -8.95 -9.84 -0.20
N LEU A 36 -8.71 -8.72 0.49
CA LEU A 36 -8.45 -8.71 1.94
C LEU A 36 -9.61 -8.15 2.77
N SER A 37 -10.76 -7.87 2.13
CA SER A 37 -11.97 -7.30 2.74
C SER A 37 -11.65 -6.10 3.65
N LEU A 38 -10.80 -5.21 3.14
CA LEU A 38 -10.37 -4.00 3.86
C LEU A 38 -11.34 -2.86 3.62
N ASN A 39 -11.55 -2.03 4.64
CA ASN A 39 -12.24 -0.76 4.47
C ASN A 39 -11.35 0.26 3.74
N GLU A 40 -11.93 1.40 3.35
CA GLU A 40 -11.21 2.43 2.57
C GLU A 40 -9.94 2.92 3.28
N GLU A 41 -10.02 3.18 4.58
CA GLU A 41 -8.91 3.70 5.38
C GLU A 41 -7.80 2.64 5.57
N GLU A 42 -8.18 1.38 5.80
CA GLU A 42 -7.25 0.24 5.88
C GLU A 42 -6.53 0.02 4.54
N ALA A 43 -7.27 0.03 3.43
CA ALA A 43 -6.68 -0.10 2.10
C ALA A 43 -5.77 1.08 1.77
N GLN A 44 -6.14 2.31 2.16
CA GLN A 44 -5.32 3.50 1.98
C GLN A 44 -4.02 3.42 2.80
N VAL A 45 -4.08 3.04 4.08
CA VAL A 45 -2.89 2.90 4.94
C VAL A 45 -1.99 1.76 4.45
N LEU A 46 -2.56 0.61 4.10
CA LEU A 46 -1.79 -0.55 3.66
C LEU A 46 -1.12 -0.30 2.31
N SER A 47 -1.83 0.27 1.33
CA SER A 47 -1.24 0.64 0.04
C SER A 47 -0.11 1.65 0.20
N PHE A 48 -0.26 2.63 1.09
CA PHE A 48 0.81 3.59 1.40
C PHE A 48 2.05 2.93 1.99
N LEU A 49 1.89 2.01 2.95
CA LEU A 49 3.02 1.29 3.53
C LEU A 49 3.74 0.37 2.53
N ILE A 50 2.98 -0.28 1.63
CA ILE A 50 3.56 -1.08 0.54
C ILE A 50 4.40 -0.19 -0.38
N VAL A 51 3.83 0.95 -0.80
CA VAL A 51 4.48 1.94 -1.66
C VAL A 51 5.76 2.50 -1.05
N GLN A 52 5.74 2.84 0.23
CA GLN A 52 6.93 3.37 0.90
C GLN A 52 8.04 2.35 1.06
N GLY A 53 7.73 1.05 1.06
CA GLY A 53 8.71 -0.04 1.14
C GLY A 53 9.51 -0.09 2.45
N ARG A 54 9.18 0.77 3.43
CA ARG A 54 9.84 0.87 4.73
C ARG A 54 8.81 1.00 5.84
N GLY A 55 9.20 0.59 7.04
CA GLY A 55 8.35 0.76 8.21
C GLY A 55 8.22 2.24 8.60
N LEU A 56 7.05 2.63 9.08
CA LEU A 56 6.75 4.01 9.49
C LEU A 56 5.94 4.03 10.79
N ILE A 57 6.02 5.14 11.52
CA ILE A 57 5.19 5.35 12.71
C ILE A 57 3.83 5.92 12.32
N ALA A 58 2.81 5.65 13.13
CA ALA A 58 1.43 6.10 12.86
C ALA A 58 1.31 7.61 12.62
N LYS A 59 2.13 8.42 13.31
CA LYS A 59 2.14 9.89 13.16
C LYS A 59 2.59 10.30 11.75
N ASP A 60 3.65 9.70 11.25
CA ASP A 60 4.23 10.02 9.94
C ASP A 60 3.30 9.57 8.81
N ILE A 61 2.65 8.41 8.98
CA ILE A 61 1.63 7.90 8.05
C ILE A 61 0.45 8.87 8.00
N ALA A 62 -0.07 9.30 9.15
CA ALA A 62 -1.18 10.24 9.22
C ALA A 62 -0.84 11.59 8.58
N SER A 63 0.37 12.11 8.83
CA SER A 63 0.85 13.34 8.21
C SER A 63 0.99 13.21 6.69
N SER A 64 1.51 12.08 6.21
CA SER A 64 1.72 11.84 4.77
C SER A 64 0.40 11.67 4.02
N LEU A 65 -0.61 11.07 4.67
CA LEU A 65 -1.93 10.87 4.09
C LEU A 65 -2.88 12.06 4.30
N ASN A 66 -2.45 13.09 5.05
CA ASN A 66 -3.29 14.19 5.50
C ASN A 66 -4.60 13.70 6.17
N ARG A 67 -4.48 12.70 7.06
CA ARG A 67 -5.61 12.04 7.74
C ARG A 67 -5.51 12.20 9.25
N ASN A 68 -6.64 12.05 9.92
CA ASN A 68 -6.69 12.08 11.38
C ASN A 68 -5.83 10.92 11.96
N PRO A 69 -4.87 11.20 12.86
CA PRO A 69 -4.03 10.19 13.49
C PRO A 69 -4.80 9.07 14.18
N GLU A 70 -5.96 9.34 14.77
CA GLU A 70 -6.79 8.31 15.42
C GLU A 70 -7.38 7.31 14.43
N VAL A 71 -7.79 7.78 13.25
CA VAL A 71 -8.30 6.93 12.17
C VAL A 71 -7.19 6.01 11.67
N VAL A 72 -5.99 6.56 11.44
CA VAL A 72 -4.81 5.77 11.03
C VAL A 72 -4.42 4.76 12.11
N ARG A 73 -4.44 5.12 13.39
CA ARG A 73 -4.18 4.17 14.49
C ARG A 73 -5.22 3.06 14.53
N ARG A 74 -6.50 3.37 14.34
CA ARG A 74 -7.57 2.35 14.27
C ARG A 74 -7.33 1.41 13.08
N ALA A 75 -7.03 1.93 11.89
CA ALA A 75 -6.71 1.13 10.72
C ALA A 75 -5.49 0.23 10.97
N LEU A 76 -4.38 0.77 11.52
CA LEU A 76 -3.18 0.00 11.84
C LEU A 76 -3.43 -1.10 12.87
N ARG A 77 -4.28 -0.86 13.88
CA ARG A 77 -4.68 -1.89 14.85
C ARG A 77 -5.42 -3.04 14.16
N SER A 78 -6.33 -2.74 13.25
CA SER A 78 -7.07 -3.74 12.47
C SER A 78 -6.15 -4.51 11.51
N LEU A 79 -5.28 -3.82 10.79
CA LEU A 79 -4.30 -4.46 9.91
C LEU A 79 -3.34 -5.37 10.70
N TYR A 80 -2.94 -4.96 11.90
CA TYR A 80 -2.08 -5.75 12.78
C TYR A 80 -2.79 -7.00 13.29
N SER A 81 -4.05 -6.89 13.73
CA SER A 81 -4.81 -8.06 14.19
C SER A 81 -5.04 -9.08 13.07
N ARG A 82 -5.16 -8.61 11.81
CA ARG A 82 -5.24 -9.45 10.61
C ARG A 82 -3.87 -9.96 10.11
N LYS A 83 -2.77 -9.69 10.82
CA LYS A 83 -1.39 -10.07 10.44
C LYS A 83 -0.94 -9.51 9.07
N LEU A 84 -1.55 -8.42 8.61
CA LEU A 84 -1.18 -7.75 7.35
C LEU A 84 -0.03 -6.76 7.54
N VAL A 85 0.21 -6.32 8.78
CA VAL A 85 1.36 -5.50 9.16
C VAL A 85 2.02 -6.08 10.42
N SER A 86 3.33 -5.96 10.54
CA SER A 86 4.06 -6.20 11.78
C SER A 86 4.31 -4.88 12.51
N ARG A 87 4.33 -4.94 13.85
CA ARG A 87 4.70 -3.81 14.71
C ARG A 87 6.02 -4.11 15.40
N LYS A 88 6.92 -3.13 15.43
CA LYS A 88 8.19 -3.19 16.17
C LYS A 88 8.30 -2.00 17.12
N PRO A 89 8.84 -2.20 18.34
CA PRO A 89 9.09 -1.08 19.25
C PRO A 89 10.12 -0.14 18.62
N TYR A 90 9.84 1.16 18.66
CA TYR A 90 10.68 2.20 18.09
C TYR A 90 10.96 3.28 19.15
N PRO A 91 12.23 3.45 19.57
CA PRO A 91 12.59 4.46 20.55
C PRO A 91 12.54 5.86 19.92
N LEU A 92 11.82 6.79 20.55
CA LEU A 92 11.79 8.18 20.11
C LEU A 92 12.93 8.97 20.74
N ARG A 93 13.61 9.80 19.93
CA ARG A 93 14.73 10.65 20.38
C ARG A 93 14.37 11.63 21.52
N ARG A 94 13.10 12.02 21.65
CA ARG A 94 12.64 13.01 22.65
C ARG A 94 11.96 12.38 23.87
N GLY A 95 12.21 11.09 24.13
CA GLY A 95 11.49 10.33 25.14
C GLY A 95 10.11 9.89 24.64
N GLY A 96 9.72 8.66 25.00
CA GLY A 96 8.46 8.05 24.57
C GLY A 96 8.64 6.76 23.80
N ARG A 97 7.56 5.96 23.77
CA ARG A 97 7.50 4.68 23.05
C ARG A 97 6.58 4.82 21.84
N ALA A 98 7.10 4.56 20.65
CA ALA A 98 6.30 4.43 19.44
C ALA A 98 6.38 3.00 18.92
N TYR A 99 5.45 2.67 18.03
CA TYR A 99 5.52 1.46 17.23
C TYR A 99 5.74 1.84 15.77
N MET A 100 6.73 1.19 15.17
CA MET A 100 6.97 1.22 13.73
C MET A 100 6.19 0.08 13.10
N TYR A 101 5.42 0.40 12.06
CA TYR A 101 4.60 -0.55 11.33
C TYR A 101 5.20 -0.81 9.96
N GLU A 102 5.39 -2.08 9.62
CA GLU A 102 5.97 -2.51 8.35
C GLU A 102 5.09 -3.61 7.73
N VAL A 103 5.11 -3.73 6.40
CA VAL A 103 4.39 -4.80 5.70
C VAL A 103 5.33 -6.00 5.54
N PRO A 104 4.92 -7.22 5.91
CA PRO A 104 5.75 -8.41 5.71
C PRO A 104 6.12 -8.60 4.24
N ARG A 105 7.41 -8.81 3.96
CA ARG A 105 7.90 -9.06 2.59
C ARG A 105 7.15 -10.17 1.85
N PRO A 106 6.78 -11.31 2.48
CA PRO A 106 5.99 -12.35 1.81
C PRO A 106 4.63 -11.84 1.31
N LEU A 107 3.97 -10.97 2.07
CA LEU A 107 2.69 -10.39 1.67
C LEU A 107 2.86 -9.48 0.46
N ILE A 108 3.92 -8.65 0.42
CA ILE A 108 4.18 -7.79 -0.73
C ILE A 108 4.43 -8.63 -1.99
N ARG A 109 5.26 -9.68 -1.90
CA ARG A 109 5.52 -10.60 -3.03
C ARG A 109 4.23 -11.26 -3.54
N MET A 110 3.38 -11.70 -2.64
CA MET A 110 2.10 -12.31 -2.97
C MET A 110 1.19 -11.31 -3.71
N LEU A 111 1.04 -10.09 -3.18
CA LEU A 111 0.23 -9.05 -3.82
C LEU A 111 0.76 -8.67 -5.20
N MET A 112 2.09 -8.56 -5.35
CA MET A 112 2.72 -8.31 -6.65
C MET A 112 2.43 -9.44 -7.65
N SER A 113 2.53 -10.70 -7.22
CA SER A 113 2.20 -11.85 -8.07
C SER A 113 0.74 -11.82 -8.54
N ILE A 114 -0.18 -11.46 -7.66
CA ILE A 114 -1.60 -11.30 -8.00
C ILE A 114 -1.80 -10.17 -9.01
N CYS A 115 -1.18 -9.00 -8.78
CA CYS A 115 -1.25 -7.87 -9.72
C CYS A 115 -0.74 -8.25 -11.11
N MET A 116 0.39 -8.98 -11.19
CA MET A 116 0.97 -9.43 -12.46
C MET A 116 0.05 -10.39 -13.21
N LYS A 117 -0.50 -11.39 -12.52
CA LYS A 117 -1.46 -12.34 -13.11
C LYS A 117 -2.73 -11.64 -13.58
N MET A 118 -3.20 -10.64 -12.85
CA MET A 118 -4.37 -9.86 -13.27
C MET A 118 -4.10 -9.03 -14.51
N ASP A 119 -2.94 -8.40 -14.63
CA ASP A 119 -2.59 -7.65 -15.83
C ASP A 119 -2.45 -8.58 -17.06
N GLU A 120 -1.96 -9.80 -16.87
CA GLU A 120 -1.94 -10.84 -17.90
C GLU A 120 -3.36 -11.24 -18.32
N LEU A 121 -4.25 -11.50 -17.35
CA LEU A 121 -5.64 -11.85 -17.59
C LEU A 121 -6.42 -10.73 -18.30
N MET A 122 -6.20 -9.47 -17.90
CA MET A 122 -6.82 -8.31 -18.55
C MET A 122 -6.38 -8.18 -20.01
N LYS A 123 -5.11 -8.47 -20.32
CA LYS A 123 -4.61 -8.50 -21.72
C LYS A 123 -5.29 -9.61 -22.53
N THR A 124 -5.52 -10.78 -21.94
CA THR A 124 -6.22 -11.87 -22.63
C THR A 124 -7.68 -11.52 -22.89
N VAL A 125 -8.38 -10.95 -21.89
CA VAL A 125 -9.78 -10.51 -22.04
C VAL A 125 -9.90 -9.40 -23.10
N SER A 126 -8.97 -8.45 -23.16
CA SER A 126 -8.98 -7.39 -24.20
C SER A 126 -8.71 -7.88 -25.63
N ARG A 127 -8.23 -9.12 -25.78
CA ARG A 127 -7.95 -9.75 -27.08
C ARG A 127 -9.07 -10.70 -27.53
N LEU A 128 -10.09 -10.94 -26.69
CA LEU A 128 -11.28 -11.65 -27.14
C LEU A 128 -12.01 -10.77 -28.15
N PRO A 129 -12.26 -11.25 -29.38
CA PRO A 129 -13.09 -10.52 -30.32
C PRO A 129 -14.48 -10.35 -29.70
N HIS A 130 -15.03 -9.13 -29.79
CA HIS A 130 -16.46 -8.89 -29.57
C HIS A 130 -17.23 -9.57 -30.70
N GLU A 131 -17.38 -10.88 -30.67
CA GLU A 131 -18.38 -11.58 -31.46
C GLU A 131 -19.71 -11.48 -30.68
N LEU A 132 -20.47 -10.44 -31.01
CA LEU A 132 -21.91 -10.31 -30.76
C LEU A 132 -22.58 -10.00 -32.09
#